data_AF-A0A4Q3FHP8-F1
#
_entry.id   AF-A0A4Q3FHP8-F1
#
_cell.length_a   1.000
_cell.length_b   1.000
_cell.length_c   1.000
_cell.angle_alpha   90.00
_cell.angle_beta   90.00
_cell.angle_gamma   90.00
#
_symmetry.space_group_name_H-M   'P 1'
#
loop_
_entity.id
_entity.type
_entity.pdbx_description
1 polymer ?
#
loop_
_entity_poly.entity_id
_entity_poly.type
_entity_poly.pdbx_seq_one_letter_code
_entity_poly.pdbx_strand_id
1 'polypeptide(L)'
;MAFEEHKNRKVQFGNPYADYEYVNKNSKRTWPALVFSLVIGLGLCYLAYYRYQTINMAEIMGDSLSMTSIEWAIYKISGKMGVSVLLVVFGLGLIALGIYNFRRLEKMK
;
A
#
# COMPACT_ATOMS: atom_id res chain seq x y z
N MET A 1 36.72 41.16 5.99
CA MET A 1 35.47 40.49 6.41
C MET A 1 34.54 40.53 5.21
N ALA A 2 34.62 39.59 4.26
CA ALA A 2 34.23 38.18 4.32
C ALA A 2 32.72 37.96 4.07
N PHE A 3 32.43 37.11 3.08
CA PHE A 3 31.15 36.43 2.72
C PHE A 3 30.08 37.28 1.99
N GLU A 4 29.49 36.90 0.85
CA GLU A 4 29.65 35.76 -0.06
C GLU A 4 28.83 36.05 -1.34
N GLU A 5 29.26 35.49 -2.48
CA GLU A 5 28.60 35.60 -3.78
C GLU A 5 27.17 35.02 -3.78
N HIS A 6 26.16 35.83 -4.09
CA HIS A 6 24.84 35.31 -4.49
C HIS A 6 24.87 34.80 -5.93
N LYS A 7 25.66 33.76 -6.19
CA LYS A 7 25.71 33.05 -7.47
C LYS A 7 24.70 31.90 -7.41
N ASN A 8 23.62 32.03 -8.19
CA ASN A 8 22.55 31.04 -8.44
C ASN A 8 21.26 31.13 -7.58
N ARG A 9 20.60 32.30 -7.51
CA ARG A 9 19.15 32.29 -7.25
C ARG A 9 18.42 31.93 -8.55
N LYS A 10 17.99 30.67 -8.65
CA LYS A 10 16.97 30.28 -9.64
C LYS A 10 15.71 31.10 -9.35
N VAL A 11 15.23 31.83 -10.34
CA VAL A 11 14.02 32.65 -10.24
C VAL A 11 12.84 31.71 -9.94
N GLN A 12 12.31 31.78 -8.72
CA GLN A 12 11.08 31.10 -8.33
C GLN A 12 9.90 32.01 -8.73
N PHE A 13 9.04 31.53 -9.63
CA PHE A 13 7.74 32.17 -9.88
C PHE A 13 6.77 31.71 -8.79
N GLY A 14 6.62 32.52 -7.74
CA GLY A 14 5.75 32.24 -6.59
C GLY A 14 6.22 32.91 -5.31
N ASN A 15 5.52 32.68 -4.20
CA ASN A 15 5.86 33.22 -2.87
C ASN A 15 7.32 32.83 -2.50
N PRO A 16 8.22 33.79 -2.26
CA PRO A 16 9.65 33.54 -2.00
C PRO A 16 9.93 32.83 -0.66
N TYR A 17 8.89 32.60 0.15
CA TYR A 17 8.93 31.82 1.39
C TYR A 17 8.15 30.51 1.31
N ALA A 18 7.63 30.16 0.12
CA ALA A 18 6.95 28.89 -0.08
C ALA A 18 7.95 27.77 -0.31
N ASP A 19 8.64 27.37 0.77
CA ASP A 19 9.28 26.07 0.92
C ASP A 19 8.19 24.98 0.95
N TYR A 20 7.49 24.76 -0.16
CA TYR A 20 6.77 23.51 -0.39
C TYR A 20 7.71 22.38 -0.80
N GLU A 21 9.02 22.58 -0.63
CA GLU A 21 10.03 21.52 -0.65
C GLU A 21 9.91 20.72 0.65
N TYR A 22 8.80 19.98 0.81
CA TYR A 22 8.54 18.94 1.81
C TYR A 22 9.60 18.90 2.94
N VAL A 23 9.51 19.88 3.85
CA VAL A 23 10.45 20.10 4.96
C VAL A 23 10.20 19.03 6.01
N ASN A 24 10.63 17.81 5.70
CA ASN A 24 10.88 16.81 6.71
C ASN A 24 12.14 16.08 6.29
N LYS A 25 13.16 16.00 7.16
CA LYS A 25 14.34 15.12 6.94
C LYS A 25 13.91 13.67 6.66
N ASN A 26 12.67 13.30 7.00
CA ASN A 26 12.05 12.02 6.66
C ASN A 26 11.37 11.95 5.28
N SER A 27 11.11 13.07 4.59
CA SER A 27 10.54 13.10 3.22
C SER A 27 11.43 12.38 2.19
N LYS A 28 12.76 12.40 2.42
CA LYS A 28 13.72 11.66 1.60
C LYS A 28 13.84 10.17 1.97
N ARG A 29 13.17 9.70 3.02
CA ARG A 29 13.29 8.30 3.45
C ARG A 29 12.26 7.47 2.70
N THR A 30 12.76 6.54 1.88
CA THR A 30 11.97 5.67 0.99
C THR A 30 11.35 4.49 1.75
N TRP A 31 11.89 4.16 2.92
CA TRP A 31 11.50 3.00 3.72
C TRP A 31 10.09 3.06 4.35
N PRO A 32 9.49 4.21 4.73
CA PRO A 32 8.15 4.22 5.32
C PRO A 32 7.10 3.68 4.35
N ALA A 33 7.17 4.05 3.06
CA ALA A 33 6.26 3.53 2.05
C ALA A 33 6.39 2.00 1.88
N LEU A 34 7.62 1.47 1.94
CA LEU A 34 7.87 0.04 1.92
C LEU A 34 7.23 -0.66 3.13
N VAL A 35 7.43 -0.13 4.34
CA VAL A 35 6.85 -0.70 5.56
C VAL A 35 5.32 -0.68 5.49
N PHE A 36 4.72 0.42 5.05
CA PHE A 36 3.26 0.49 4.87
C PHE A 36 2.75 -0.55 3.87
N SER A 37 3.40 -0.68 2.71
CA SER A 37 3.01 -1.68 1.71
C SER A 37 3.12 -3.11 2.23
N LEU A 38 4.12 -3.37 3.08
CA LEU A 38 4.37 -4.68 3.67
C LEU A 38 3.33 -5.01 4.74
N VAL A 39 3.02 -4.06 5.63
CA VAL A 39 1.99 -4.21 6.66
C VAL A 39 0.61 -4.42 6.03
N ILE A 40 0.24 -3.59 5.05
CA ILE A 40 -1.05 -3.71 4.38
C ILE A 40 -1.13 -5.02 3.59
N GLY A 41 -0.07 -5.39 2.87
CA GLY A 41 -0.04 -6.62 2.08
C GLY A 41 -0.15 -7.88 2.96
N LEU A 42 0.59 -7.94 4.07
CA LEU A 42 0.45 -9.02 5.05
C LEU A 42 -0.94 -9.02 5.71
N GLY A 43 -1.49 -7.85 6.00
CA GLY A 43 -2.85 -7.70 6.52
C GLY A 43 -3.90 -8.29 5.57
N LEU A 44 -3.77 -8.06 4.26
CA LEU A 44 -4.65 -8.66 3.25
C LEU A 44 -4.49 -10.19 3.18
N CYS A 45 -3.27 -10.71 3.25
CA CYS A 45 -3.05 -12.16 3.31
C CYS A 45 -3.67 -12.79 4.57
N TYR A 46 -3.57 -12.11 5.72
CA TYR A 46 -4.23 -12.55 6.94
C TYR A 46 -5.75 -12.51 6.82
N LEU A 47 -6.32 -11.42 6.28
CA LEU A 47 -7.75 -11.32 6.02
C LEU A 47 -8.23 -12.41 5.06
N ALA A 48 -7.46 -12.75 4.03
CA ALA A 48 -7.76 -13.84 3.13
C ALA A 48 -7.85 -15.19 3.87
N TYR A 49 -6.86 -15.47 4.72
CA TYR A 49 -6.86 -16.69 5.54
C TYR A 49 -8.04 -16.73 6.50
N TYR A 50 -8.29 -15.64 7.23
CA TYR A 50 -9.41 -15.52 8.16
C TYR A 50 -10.74 -15.72 7.43
N ARG A 51 -10.91 -15.07 6.28
CA ARG A 51 -12.15 -15.15 5.50
C ARG A 51 -12.39 -16.56 4.98
N TYR A 52 -11.35 -17.23 4.48
CA TYR A 52 -11.44 -18.62 4.08
C TYR A 52 -11.91 -19.53 5.22
N GLN A 53 -11.32 -19.38 6.41
CA GLN A 53 -11.70 -20.17 7.58
C GLN A 53 -13.15 -19.91 8.00
N THR A 54 -13.60 -18.65 8.00
CA THR A 54 -14.99 -18.33 8.34
C THR A 54 -15.99 -18.93 7.35
N ILE A 55 -15.70 -18.89 6.04
CA ILE A 55 -16.57 -19.50 5.03
C ILE A 55 -16.59 -21.02 5.19
N ASN A 56 -15.42 -21.63 5.35
CA ASN A 56 -15.30 -23.07 5.50
C ASN A 56 -16.01 -23.57 6.77
N MET A 57 -15.93 -22.83 7.88
CA MET A 57 -16.69 -23.18 9.09
C MET A 57 -18.19 -22.99 8.94
N ALA A 58 -18.64 -21.91 8.28
CA ALA A 58 -20.06 -21.71 8.01
C ALA A 58 -20.63 -22.85 7.15
N GLU A 59 -19.88 -23.31 6.14
CA GLU A 59 -20.26 -24.46 5.32
C GLU A 59 -20.35 -25.77 6.12
N ILE A 60 -19.41 -26.00 7.06
CA ILE A 60 -19.39 -27.21 7.89
C ILE A 60 -20.52 -27.20 8.93
N MET A 61 -20.78 -26.05 9.55
CA MET A 61 -21.78 -25.90 10.60
C MET A 61 -23.20 -25.73 10.06
N GLY A 62 -23.35 -25.48 8.75
CA GLY A 62 -24.63 -25.13 8.14
C GLY A 62 -25.15 -23.76 8.59
N ASP A 63 -24.24 -22.87 9.01
CA ASP A 63 -24.59 -21.57 9.58
C ASP A 63 -24.59 -20.48 8.50
N SER A 64 -25.30 -19.38 8.78
CA SER A 64 -25.39 -18.24 7.86
C SER A 64 -24.23 -17.27 8.08
N LEU A 65 -23.53 -16.92 6.99
CA LEU A 65 -22.42 -15.96 7.02
C LEU A 65 -22.86 -14.63 6.38
N SER A 66 -22.63 -13.52 7.07
CA SER A 66 -22.78 -12.20 6.45
C SER A 66 -21.66 -11.95 5.42
N MET A 67 -22.06 -11.63 4.19
CA MET A 67 -21.17 -11.31 3.08
C MET A 67 -21.58 -9.99 2.43
N THR A 68 -20.60 -9.24 1.96
CA THR A 68 -20.87 -8.07 1.11
C THR A 68 -21.36 -8.52 -0.27
N SER A 69 -22.06 -7.64 -1.00
CA SER A 69 -22.59 -7.96 -2.34
C SER A 69 -21.49 -8.39 -3.33
N ILE A 70 -20.29 -7.79 -3.22
CA ILE A 70 -19.13 -8.13 -4.05
C ILE A 70 -18.58 -9.51 -3.67
N GLU A 71 -18.40 -9.78 -2.38
CA GLU A 71 -17.94 -11.10 -1.90
C GLU A 71 -18.89 -12.20 -2.35
N TRP A 72 -20.20 -11.97 -2.25
CA TRP A 72 -21.21 -12.94 -2.68
C TRP A 72 -21.20 -13.19 -4.18
N ALA A 73 -21.00 -12.14 -4.99
CA ALA A 73 -20.84 -12.30 -6.45
C ALA A 73 -19.61 -13.15 -6.79
N ILE A 74 -18.48 -12.90 -6.14
CA ILE A 74 -17.24 -13.68 -6.33
C ILE A 74 -17.46 -15.13 -5.88
N TYR A 75 -18.09 -15.33 -4.72
CA TYR A 75 -18.40 -16.66 -4.19
C TYR A 75 -19.27 -17.47 -5.17
N LYS A 76 -20.26 -16.84 -5.81
CA LYS A 76 -21.08 -17.51 -6.84
C LYS A 76 -20.31 -17.97 -8.06
N ILE A 77 -19.27 -17.22 -8.47
CA ILE A 77 -18.49 -17.52 -9.69
C ILE A 77 -17.41 -18.56 -9.40
N SER A 78 -16.75 -18.45 -8.25
CA SER A 78 -15.48 -19.15 -7.97
C SER A 78 -15.49 -19.99 -6.69
N GLY A 79 -16.64 -20.06 -6.01
CA GLY A 79 -16.82 -20.79 -4.77
C GLY A 79 -16.06 -20.17 -3.59
N LYS A 80 -15.85 -20.99 -2.56
CA LYS A 80 -15.25 -20.59 -1.28
C LYS A 80 -13.82 -20.02 -1.38
N MET A 81 -13.08 -20.38 -2.43
CA MET A 81 -11.69 -19.94 -2.61
C MET A 81 -11.59 -18.54 -3.22
N GLY A 82 -12.62 -18.08 -3.92
CA GLY A 82 -12.57 -16.88 -4.76
C GLY A 82 -12.07 -15.63 -4.06
N VAL A 83 -12.80 -15.25 -3.00
CA VAL A 83 -12.52 -14.04 -2.22
C VAL A 83 -11.12 -14.12 -1.60
N SER A 84 -10.76 -15.29 -1.06
CA SER A 84 -9.47 -15.52 -0.40
C SER A 84 -8.31 -15.41 -1.39
N VAL A 85 -8.41 -16.03 -2.56
CA VAL A 85 -7.37 -15.96 -3.60
C VAL A 85 -7.20 -14.52 -4.09
N LEU A 86 -8.30 -13.81 -4.33
CA LEU A 86 -8.26 -12.42 -4.78
C LEU A 86 -7.58 -11.48 -3.77
N LEU A 87 -7.88 -11.66 -2.47
CA LEU A 87 -7.22 -10.91 -1.39
C LEU A 87 -5.72 -11.22 -1.29
N VAL A 88 -5.31 -12.49 -1.45
CA VAL A 88 -3.88 -12.87 -1.48
C VAL A 88 -3.18 -12.23 -2.68
N VAL A 89 -3.80 -12.25 -3.87
CA VAL A 89 -3.24 -11.63 -5.07
C VAL A 89 -3.04 -10.14 -4.86
N PHE A 90 -4.01 -9.44 -4.27
CA PHE A 90 -3.84 -8.02 -3.93
C PHE A 90 -2.79 -7.78 -2.84
N GLY A 91 -2.72 -8.64 -1.82
CA GLY A 91 -1.69 -8.56 -0.78
C GLY A 91 -0.28 -8.68 -1.35
N LEU A 92 -0.02 -9.71 -2.16
CA LEU A 92 1.25 -9.91 -2.84
C LEU A 92 1.55 -8.80 -3.84
N GLY A 93 0.52 -8.33 -4.58
CA GLY A 93 0.64 -7.23 -5.53
C GLY A 93 1.07 -5.93 -4.86
N LEU A 94 0.49 -5.59 -3.71
CA LEU A 94 0.87 -4.40 -2.94
C LEU A 94 2.30 -4.47 -2.41
N ILE A 95 2.72 -5.64 -1.92
CA ILE A 95 4.11 -5.86 -1.48
C ILE A 95 5.07 -5.68 -2.66
N ALA A 96 4.75 -6.30 -3.80
CA ALA A 96 5.57 -6.21 -5.02
C ALA A 96 5.68 -4.76 -5.53
N LEU A 97 4.57 -4.02 -5.56
CA LEU A 97 4.54 -2.61 -5.93
C LEU A 97 5.33 -1.73 -4.94
N GLY A 98 5.22 -2.02 -3.65
CA GLY A 98 6.00 -1.36 -2.60
C GLY A 98 7.49 -1.53 -2.78
N ILE A 99 7.95 -2.77 -3.02
CA ILE A 99 9.34 -3.10 -3.31
C ILE A 99 9.79 -2.43 -4.62
N TYR A 100 8.97 -2.49 -5.67
CA TYR A 100 9.29 -1.87 -6.95
C TYR A 100 9.47 -0.35 -6.80
N ASN A 101 8.55 0.32 -6.11
CA ASN A 101 8.61 1.75 -5.88
C ASN A 101 9.82 2.12 -5.01
N PHE A 102 10.10 1.34 -3.96
CA PHE A 102 11.29 1.52 -3.12
C PHE A 102 12.58 1.45 -3.96
N ARG A 103 12.75 0.40 -4.78
CA ARG A 103 13.93 0.24 -5.64
C ARG A 103 14.02 1.35 -6.70
N ARG A 104 12.89 1.80 -7.23
CA ARG A 104 12.85 2.93 -8.19
C ARG A 104 13.34 4.21 -7.52
N LEU A 105 12.89 4.50 -6.31
CA LEU A 105 13.29 5.71 -5.57
C LEU A 105 14.73 5.64 -5.04
N GLU A 106 15.24 4.46 -4.71
CA GLU A 106 16.67 4.29 -4.38
C GLU A 106 17.58 4.61 -5.57
N LYS A 107 17.20 4.22 -6.79
CA LYS A 107 17.97 4.55 -8.01
C LYS A 107 17.97 6.04 -8.36
N MET A 108 17.01 6.81 -7.85
CA MET A 108 16.94 8.26 -8.09
C MET A 108 17.71 9.08 -7.05
N LYS A 109 18.20 8.44 -5.98
CA LYS A 109 19.07 9.07 -4.98
C LYS A 109 20.53 8.95 -5.39
#